data_AF-A0A435ID96-F1
#
_entry.id   AF-A0A435ID96-F1
#
_cell.length_a   1.000
_cell.length_b   1.000
_cell.length_c   1.000
_cell.angle_alpha   90.00
_cell.angle_beta   90.00
_cell.angle_gamma   90.00
#
_symmetry.space_group_name_H-M   'P 1'
#
loop_
_entity.id
_entity.type
_entity.pdbx_description
1 polymer ?
#
loop_
_entity_poly.entity_id
_entity_poly.type
_entity_poly.pdbx_seq_one_letter_code
_entity_poly.pdbx_strand_id
1 'polypeptide(L)'
;TCDGTQTVTVTSGGSTSAFAGPSTRGCEGSNDGNNKAYDVMASAFVDLGTYVGFTPYVGGGVGIAYSTYKYAQGARNCQNSSTTSGTTTTIFECDDPNGYDGTTQSEKQFSFAYTLGAGFAYQVSKNVAVDVGYQYTALPSAKYVTADAVGNPEFKKGLDYHQVKVGLRYDLW
;
A
#
# COMPACT_ATOMS: atom_id res chain seq x y z
N THR A 1 20.15 -12.81 1.06
CA THR A 1 21.60 -12.92 0.89
C THR A 1 21.88 -14.22 0.16
N CYS A 2 22.94 -14.27 -0.63
CA CYS A 2 23.42 -15.51 -1.24
C CYS A 2 24.69 -15.94 -0.51
N ASP A 3 24.73 -17.18 -0.05
CA ASP A 3 25.92 -17.80 0.56
C ASP A 3 26.55 -18.77 -0.44
N GLY A 4 27.87 -18.70 -0.59
CA GLY A 4 28.61 -19.57 -1.50
C GLY A 4 30.11 -19.58 -1.24
N THR A 5 30.85 -20.39 -2.00
CA THR A 5 32.31 -20.54 -1.89
C THR A 5 33.05 -19.79 -2.99
N GLN A 6 33.63 -18.62 -2.68
CA GLN A 6 34.39 -17.84 -3.67
C GLN A 6 35.68 -18.60 -4.00
N THR A 7 36.00 -18.75 -5.29
CA THR A 7 37.21 -19.44 -5.74
C THR A 7 38.05 -18.53 -6.61
N VAL A 8 39.33 -18.38 -6.27
CA VAL A 8 40.32 -17.61 -7.04
C VAL A 8 41.39 -18.57 -7.54
N THR A 9 41.57 -18.66 -8.85
CA THR A 9 42.58 -19.49 -9.50
C THR A 9 43.59 -18.62 -10.22
N VAL A 10 44.83 -18.62 -9.74
CA VAL A 10 45.95 -17.88 -10.30
C VAL A 10 46.83 -18.86 -11.08
N THR A 11 47.13 -18.54 -12.34
CA THR A 11 48.06 -19.31 -13.17
C THR A 11 49.26 -18.42 -13.50
N SER A 12 50.45 -18.81 -13.03
CA SER A 12 51.70 -18.07 -13.29
C SER A 12 52.83 -19.05 -13.62
N GLY A 13 53.53 -18.82 -14.74
CA GLY A 13 54.71 -19.59 -15.12
C GLY A 13 54.48 -21.11 -15.29
N GLY A 14 53.26 -21.55 -15.63
CA GLY A 14 52.90 -22.97 -15.76
C GLY A 14 52.46 -23.65 -14.46
N SER A 15 52.42 -22.94 -13.34
CA SER A 15 51.85 -23.41 -12.07
C SER A 15 50.49 -22.79 -11.80
N THR A 16 49.53 -23.59 -11.33
CA THR A 16 48.16 -23.16 -11.00
C THR A 16 47.91 -23.31 -9.50
N SER A 17 47.51 -22.23 -8.84
CA SER A 17 47.11 -22.23 -7.42
C SER A 17 45.67 -21.77 -7.28
N ALA A 18 44.87 -22.49 -6.48
CA ALA A 18 43.47 -22.17 -6.21
C ALA A 18 43.25 -21.88 -4.72
N PHE A 19 42.54 -20.80 -4.44
CA PHE A 19 42.13 -20.38 -3.10
C PHE A 19 40.61 -20.35 -3.04
N ALA A 20 40.01 -21.03 -2.06
CA ALA A 20 38.57 -21.08 -1.89
C ALA A 20 38.18 -20.72 -0.45
N GLY A 21 37.11 -19.94 -0.28
CA GLY A 21 36.62 -19.55 1.03
C GLY A 21 35.13 -19.20 1.02
N PRO A 22 34.44 -19.32 2.17
CA PRO A 22 33.05 -18.93 2.27
C PRO A 22 32.91 -17.42 2.04
N SER A 23 31.88 -17.03 1.30
CA SER A 23 31.52 -15.64 1.05
C SER A 23 30.00 -15.46 1.08
N THR A 24 29.55 -14.34 1.63
CA THR A 24 28.14 -13.95 1.65
C THR A 24 27.99 -12.64 0.90
N ARG A 25 27.02 -12.55 -0.02
CA ARG A 25 26.68 -11.31 -0.72
C ARG A 25 25.24 -10.88 -0.46
N GLY A 26 25.06 -9.57 -0.28
CA GLY A 26 23.74 -8.94 -0.21
C GLY A 26 23.06 -9.00 -1.57
N CYS A 27 21.78 -9.34 -1.59
CA CYS A 27 20.96 -9.15 -2.79
C CYS A 27 20.09 -7.91 -2.56
N GLU A 28 20.27 -6.89 -3.37
CA GLU A 28 19.28 -5.82 -3.51
C GLU A 28 18.05 -6.44 -4.20
N GLY A 29 16.85 -6.22 -3.65
CA GLY A 29 15.61 -6.70 -4.25
C GLY A 29 14.71 -5.52 -4.56
N SER A 30 13.95 -5.63 -5.65
CA SER A 30 12.87 -4.69 -5.95
C SER A 30 11.56 -5.23 -5.39
N ASN A 31 10.87 -4.43 -4.58
CA ASN A 31 9.55 -4.76 -4.06
C ASN A 31 8.54 -3.78 -4.67
N ASP A 32 7.54 -4.30 -5.39
CA ASP A 32 6.41 -3.50 -5.89
C ASP A 32 5.13 -3.89 -5.14
N GLY A 33 4.41 -2.87 -4.67
CA GLY A 33 3.19 -3.04 -3.89
C GLY A 33 2.12 -2.09 -4.39
N ASN A 34 1.02 -2.64 -4.89
CA ASN A 34 -0.10 -1.84 -5.40
C ASN A 34 -1.37 -2.18 -4.63
N ASN A 35 -1.96 -1.16 -4.00
CA ASN A 35 -3.15 -1.28 -3.17
C ASN A 35 -4.30 -0.51 -3.83
N LYS A 36 -5.41 -1.21 -4.12
CA LYS A 36 -6.63 -0.59 -4.63
C LYS A 36 -7.77 -0.86 -3.66
N ALA A 37 -8.42 0.20 -3.19
CA ALA A 37 -9.60 0.12 -2.36
C ALA A 37 -10.75 0.88 -3.05
N TYR A 38 -11.93 0.28 -3.02
CA TYR A 38 -13.18 0.84 -3.50
C TYR A 38 -14.22 0.70 -2.39
N ASP A 39 -14.95 1.75 -2.09
CA ASP A 39 -16.07 1.70 -1.15
C ASP A 39 -17.36 2.18 -1.80
N VAL A 40 -18.48 1.56 -1.39
CA VAL A 40 -19.82 1.93 -1.83
C VAL A 40 -20.68 2.09 -0.59
N MET A 41 -21.28 3.27 -0.45
CA MET A 41 -22.02 3.71 0.73
C MET A 41 -23.39 4.23 0.35
N ALA A 42 -24.43 3.80 1.07
CA ALA A 42 -25.77 4.41 1.00
C ALA A 42 -25.97 5.28 2.25
N SER A 43 -26.23 6.57 2.06
CA SER A 43 -26.38 7.54 3.14
C SER A 43 -27.66 8.35 3.00
N ALA A 44 -28.28 8.67 4.13
CA ALA A 44 -29.46 9.52 4.20
C ALA A 44 -29.19 10.69 5.15
N PHE A 45 -29.67 11.87 4.77
CA PHE A 45 -29.52 13.11 5.53
C PHE A 45 -30.89 13.75 5.71
N VAL A 46 -31.08 14.40 6.86
CA VAL A 46 -32.30 15.12 7.21
C VAL A 46 -31.93 16.54 7.62
N ASP A 47 -32.58 17.50 6.97
CA ASP A 47 -32.48 18.92 7.32
C ASP A 47 -33.38 19.22 8.52
N LEU A 48 -32.82 19.88 9.53
CA LEU A 48 -33.50 20.18 10.80
C LEU A 48 -34.31 21.50 10.76
N GLY A 49 -34.46 22.08 9.57
CA GLY A 49 -35.17 23.33 9.32
C GLY A 49 -34.25 24.51 9.04
N THR A 50 -34.76 25.49 8.29
CA THR A 50 -33.99 26.66 7.85
C THR A 50 -34.35 27.89 8.68
N TYR A 51 -33.35 28.49 9.33
CA TYR A 51 -33.48 29.71 10.12
C TYR A 51 -32.50 30.76 9.61
N VAL A 52 -32.98 31.93 9.17
CA VAL A 52 -32.15 33.04 8.65
C VAL A 52 -31.13 32.61 7.57
N GLY A 53 -31.50 31.65 6.72
CA GLY A 53 -30.65 31.10 5.67
C GLY A 53 -29.71 29.99 6.13
N PHE A 54 -29.68 29.65 7.41
CA PHE A 54 -28.91 28.54 7.97
C PHE A 54 -29.77 27.28 8.06
N THR A 55 -29.32 26.19 7.46
CA THR A 55 -30.00 24.89 7.43
C THR A 55 -29.06 23.83 8.01
N PRO A 56 -29.16 23.50 9.31
CA PRO A 56 -28.42 22.40 9.89
C PRO A 56 -29.00 21.07 9.41
N TYR A 57 -28.13 20.07 9.23
CA TYR A 57 -28.52 18.74 8.83
C TYR A 57 -27.69 17.67 9.55
N VAL A 58 -28.29 16.50 9.71
CA VAL A 58 -27.63 15.31 10.27
C VAL A 58 -27.97 14.11 9.41
N GLY A 59 -27.08 13.13 9.37
CA GLY A 59 -27.31 11.94 8.59
C GLY A 59 -26.35 10.82 8.92
N GLY A 60 -26.63 9.68 8.31
CA GLY A 60 -25.86 8.48 8.49
C GLY A 60 -26.04 7.53 7.32
N GLY A 61 -25.15 6.56 7.25
CA GLY A 61 -25.11 5.62 6.15
C GLY A 61 -24.45 4.32 6.52
N VAL A 62 -24.68 3.33 5.68
CA VAL A 62 -24.06 2.01 5.76
C VAL A 62 -23.61 1.57 4.38
N GLY A 63 -22.59 0.73 4.32
CA GLY A 63 -22.04 0.29 3.05
C GLY A 63 -20.97 -0.78 3.20
N ILE A 64 -20.29 -1.01 2.10
CA ILE A 64 -19.27 -2.05 1.96
C ILE A 64 -18.01 -1.46 1.34
N ALA A 65 -16.87 -1.84 1.89
CA ALA A 65 -15.57 -1.55 1.32
C ALA A 65 -14.93 -2.83 0.79
N TYR A 66 -14.41 -2.73 -0.42
CA TYR A 66 -13.70 -3.76 -1.15
C TYR A 66 -12.24 -3.34 -1.34
N SER A 67 -11.30 -4.12 -0.83
CA SER A 67 -9.87 -3.89 -1.03
C SER A 67 -9.22 -5.06 -1.74
N THR A 68 -8.29 -4.76 -2.65
CA THR A 68 -7.40 -5.72 -3.31
C THR A 68 -5.97 -5.22 -3.14
N TYR A 69 -5.12 -6.05 -2.56
CA TYR A 69 -3.68 -5.82 -2.55
C TYR A 69 -3.01 -6.77 -3.55
N LYS A 70 -1.97 -6.28 -4.22
CA LYS A 70 -1.04 -7.10 -4.99
C LYS A 70 0.35 -6.85 -4.45
N TYR A 71 1.04 -7.94 -4.14
CA TYR A 71 2.43 -7.93 -3.74
C TYR A 71 3.17 -8.87 -4.68
N ALA A 72 4.25 -8.38 -5.29
CA ALA A 72 5.14 -9.16 -6.13
C ALA A 72 6.55 -9.09 -5.51
N GLN A 73 7.14 -10.25 -5.28
CA GLN A 73 8.52 -10.38 -4.82
C GLN A 73 9.39 -10.78 -6.00
N GLY A 74 10.54 -10.12 -6.20
CA GLY A 74 11.53 -10.58 -7.19
C GLY A 74 12.09 -11.96 -6.82
N ALA A 75 12.33 -12.80 -7.82
CA ALA A 75 12.99 -14.08 -7.63
C ALA A 75 14.48 -13.85 -7.40
N ARG A 76 15.04 -14.40 -6.33
CA ARG A 76 16.47 -14.27 -6.01
C ARG A 76 17.19 -15.56 -6.36
N ASN A 77 17.76 -15.63 -7.55
CA ASN A 77 18.54 -16.78 -7.97
C ASN A 77 20.02 -16.50 -7.75
N CYS A 78 20.68 -17.34 -6.95
CA CYS A 78 22.13 -17.27 -6.80
C CYS A 78 22.77 -17.95 -8.01
N GLN A 79 23.55 -17.21 -8.81
CA GLN A 79 24.29 -17.75 -9.94
C GLN A 79 25.80 -17.54 -9.76
N ASN A 80 26.58 -18.46 -10.31
CA ASN A 80 28.03 -18.35 -10.34
C ASN A 80 28.43 -17.41 -11.48
N SER A 81 29.17 -16.35 -11.16
CA SER A 81 29.75 -15.42 -12.13
C SER A 81 31.26 -15.57 -12.11
N SER A 82 31.87 -15.86 -13.26
CA SER A 82 33.31 -16.07 -13.37
C SER A 82 33.93 -15.03 -14.29
N THR A 83 34.88 -14.26 -13.77
CA THR A 83 35.66 -13.30 -14.57
C THR A 83 37.09 -13.79 -14.70
N THR A 84 37.62 -13.80 -15.92
CA THR A 84 38.99 -14.26 -16.22
C THR A 84 39.80 -13.13 -16.83
N SER A 85 40.84 -12.66 -16.11
CA SER A 85 41.81 -11.68 -16.62
C SER A 85 43.20 -12.02 -16.10
N GLY A 86 43.86 -13.01 -16.70
CA GLY A 86 45.13 -13.61 -16.23
C GLY A 86 45.01 -14.46 -14.95
N THR A 87 44.02 -14.16 -14.10
CA THR A 87 43.54 -14.93 -12.95
C THR A 87 42.04 -15.17 -13.14
N THR A 88 41.56 -16.38 -12.88
CA THR A 88 40.13 -16.71 -12.91
C THR A 88 39.55 -16.55 -11.52
N THR A 89 38.56 -15.68 -11.37
CA THR A 89 37.85 -15.49 -10.11
C THR A 89 36.39 -15.83 -10.31
N THR A 90 35.92 -16.85 -9.59
CA THR A 90 34.51 -17.24 -9.52
C THR A 90 33.90 -16.68 -8.24
N ILE A 91 32.88 -15.85 -8.42
CA ILE A 91 32.08 -15.25 -7.35
C ILE A 91 30.61 -15.66 -7.49
N PHE A 92 29.81 -15.37 -6.47
CA PHE A 92 28.36 -15.53 -6.51
C PHE A 92 27.73 -14.17 -6.78
N GLU A 93 26.86 -14.10 -7.76
CA GLU A 93 26.06 -12.91 -8.04
C GLU A 93 24.58 -13.27 -7.92
N CYS A 94 23.79 -12.34 -7.39
CA CYS A 94 22.34 -12.50 -7.38
C CYS A 94 21.86 -12.09 -8.78
N ASP A 95 21.20 -13.02 -9.46
CA ASP A 95 20.48 -12.76 -10.69
C ASP A 95 18.99 -12.61 -10.37
N ASP A 96 18.41 -11.49 -10.80
CA ASP A 96 16.96 -11.24 -10.78
C ASP A 96 16.51 -10.94 -12.21
N PRO A 97 16.42 -11.97 -13.07
CA PRO A 97 16.27 -11.78 -14.51
C PRO A 97 14.93 -11.14 -14.89
N ASN A 98 13.95 -11.18 -14.01
CA ASN A 98 12.58 -10.72 -14.27
C ASN A 98 12.06 -9.67 -13.26
N GLY A 99 12.81 -9.32 -12.21
CA GLY A 99 12.48 -8.27 -11.22
C GLY A 99 11.29 -8.54 -10.30
N TYR A 100 10.25 -9.23 -10.78
CA TYR A 100 8.92 -9.28 -10.15
C TYR A 100 8.19 -10.64 -10.30
N ASP A 101 8.89 -11.72 -10.68
CA ASP A 101 8.29 -13.03 -11.05
C ASP A 101 8.13 -14.04 -9.89
N GLY A 102 8.14 -13.56 -8.64
CA GLY A 102 7.91 -14.39 -7.47
C GLY A 102 6.43 -14.51 -7.10
N THR A 103 6.12 -14.52 -5.81
CA THR A 103 4.77 -14.83 -5.31
C THR A 103 3.79 -13.67 -5.51
N THR A 104 2.72 -13.91 -6.27
CA THR A 104 1.56 -12.99 -6.33
C THR A 104 0.49 -13.44 -5.35
N GLN A 105 0.36 -12.74 -4.21
CA GLN A 105 -0.72 -12.94 -3.24
C GLN A 105 -1.82 -11.91 -3.48
N SER A 106 -3.06 -12.37 -3.57
CA SER A 106 -4.25 -11.53 -3.79
C SER A 106 -5.38 -12.04 -2.91
N GLU A 107 -5.65 -11.35 -1.81
CA GLU A 107 -6.85 -11.59 -1.01
C GLU A 107 -7.90 -10.52 -1.27
N LYS A 108 -9.17 -10.97 -1.30
CA LYS A 108 -10.34 -10.10 -1.43
C LYS A 108 -10.98 -9.97 -0.06
N GLN A 109 -11.08 -8.75 0.45
CA GLN A 109 -11.70 -8.48 1.74
C GLN A 109 -12.91 -7.57 1.56
N PHE A 110 -14.06 -8.05 2.04
CA PHE A 110 -15.29 -7.27 2.15
C PHE A 110 -15.44 -6.82 3.60
N SER A 111 -15.49 -5.51 3.82
CA SER A 111 -15.65 -4.93 5.15
C SER A 111 -16.95 -4.14 5.21
N PHE A 112 -17.74 -4.36 6.26
CA PHE A 112 -18.87 -3.50 6.58
C PHE A 112 -18.36 -2.11 6.99
N ALA A 113 -19.01 -1.07 6.49
CA ALA A 113 -18.71 0.32 6.77
C ALA A 113 -19.98 1.04 7.24
N TYR A 114 -19.84 1.96 8.19
CA TYR A 114 -20.91 2.88 8.57
C TYR A 114 -20.39 4.31 8.66
N THR A 115 -21.28 5.27 8.42
CA THR A 115 -20.98 6.70 8.43
C THR A 115 -21.97 7.45 9.27
N LEU A 116 -21.50 8.46 9.98
CA LEU A 116 -22.31 9.43 10.72
C LEU A 116 -21.80 10.83 10.37
N GLY A 117 -22.71 11.75 10.09
CA GLY A 117 -22.33 13.10 9.69
C GLY A 117 -23.32 14.15 10.14
N ALA A 118 -22.81 15.36 10.31
CA ALA A 118 -23.58 16.54 10.62
C ALA A 118 -22.95 17.73 9.90
N GLY A 119 -23.77 18.71 9.55
CA GLY A 119 -23.28 19.92 8.90
C GLY A 119 -24.34 21.00 8.88
N PHE A 120 -24.03 22.04 8.15
CA PHE A 120 -24.97 23.11 7.88
C PHE A 120 -24.73 23.71 6.50
N ALA A 121 -25.83 24.13 5.88
CA ALA A 121 -25.80 24.93 4.67
C ALA A 121 -26.20 26.38 4.99
N TYR A 122 -25.57 27.35 4.34
CA TYR A 122 -25.92 28.76 4.41
C TYR A 122 -26.34 29.25 3.03
N GLN A 123 -27.58 29.71 2.90
CA GLN A 123 -28.12 30.27 1.67
C GLN A 123 -27.46 31.62 1.36
N VAL A 124 -26.66 31.65 0.30
CA VAL A 124 -26.00 32.88 -0.20
C VAL A 124 -26.88 33.57 -1.24
N SER A 125 -27.69 32.81 -1.96
CA SER A 125 -28.65 33.30 -2.95
C SER A 125 -29.86 32.36 -3.01
N LYS A 126 -30.90 32.73 -3.77
CA LYS A 126 -32.15 31.96 -3.85
C LYS A 126 -31.97 30.51 -4.32
N ASN A 127 -30.89 30.23 -5.06
CA ASN A 127 -30.62 28.91 -5.64
C ASN A 127 -29.23 28.38 -5.26
N VAL A 128 -28.47 29.09 -4.42
CA VAL A 128 -27.08 28.73 -4.07
C VAL A 128 -26.92 28.77 -2.56
N ALA A 129 -26.46 27.65 -2.00
CA ALA A 129 -26.03 27.58 -0.62
C ALA A 129 -24.57 27.12 -0.52
N VAL A 130 -23.84 27.66 0.45
CA VAL A 130 -22.54 27.13 0.86
C VAL A 130 -22.78 26.05 1.89
N ASP A 131 -22.12 24.91 1.74
CA ASP A 131 -22.28 23.75 2.60
C ASP A 131 -21.00 23.44 3.36
N VAL A 132 -21.11 23.23 4.67
CA VAL A 132 -20.01 22.79 5.52
C VAL A 132 -20.47 21.59 6.32
N GLY A 133 -19.79 20.47 6.13
CA GLY A 133 -20.15 19.19 6.73
C GLY A 133 -18.97 18.50 7.39
N TYR A 134 -19.26 17.73 8.42
CA TYR A 134 -18.36 16.80 9.05
C TYR A 134 -18.92 15.39 8.94
N GLN A 135 -18.09 14.45 8.52
CA GLN A 135 -18.46 13.04 8.40
C GLN A 135 -17.42 12.15 9.05
N TYR A 136 -17.87 11.30 9.96
CA TYR A 136 -17.14 10.19 10.50
C TYR A 136 -17.50 8.91 9.74
N THR A 137 -16.49 8.15 9.34
CA THR A 137 -16.67 6.83 8.73
C THR A 137 -15.87 5.81 9.52
N ALA A 138 -16.47 4.64 9.78
CA ALA A 138 -15.78 3.55 10.45
C ALA A 138 -16.04 2.21 9.74
N LEU A 139 -14.98 1.41 9.67
CA LEU A 139 -14.93 0.08 9.10
C LEU A 139 -14.44 -0.90 10.18
N PRO A 140 -15.31 -1.37 11.09
CA PRO A 140 -14.91 -2.19 12.23
C PRO A 140 -14.23 -3.50 11.82
N SER A 141 -14.63 -4.03 10.66
CA SER A 141 -14.14 -5.30 10.13
C SER A 141 -12.94 -5.15 9.18
N ALA A 142 -12.51 -3.93 8.87
CA ALA A 142 -11.34 -3.71 8.02
C ALA A 142 -10.07 -4.09 8.79
N LYS A 143 -9.30 -5.02 8.23
CA LYS A 143 -7.95 -5.34 8.69
C LYS A 143 -6.96 -4.57 7.82
N TYR A 144 -6.03 -3.88 8.45
CA TYR A 144 -4.94 -3.20 7.74
C TYR A 144 -3.60 -3.62 8.35
N VAL A 145 -2.60 -3.75 7.50
CA VAL A 145 -1.23 -4.12 7.90
C VAL A 145 -0.45 -2.84 8.10
N THR A 146 0.12 -2.64 9.28
CA THR A 146 1.05 -1.54 9.57
C THR A 146 2.43 -2.11 9.88
N ALA A 147 3.49 -1.49 9.40
CA ALA A 147 4.84 -1.82 9.85
C ALA A 147 5.10 -1.15 11.20
N ASP A 148 5.64 -1.89 12.17
CA ASP A 148 6.16 -1.30 13.41
C ASP A 148 7.44 -0.46 13.13
N ALA A 149 7.95 0.24 14.14
CA ALA A 149 9.15 1.08 14.01
C ALA A 149 10.44 0.30 13.63
N VAL A 150 10.38 -1.03 13.62
CA VAL A 150 11.49 -1.96 13.32
C VAL A 150 11.22 -2.78 12.04
N GLY A 151 10.08 -2.56 11.36
CA GLY A 151 9.72 -3.17 10.09
C GLY A 151 8.88 -4.45 10.15
N ASN A 152 8.39 -4.89 11.32
CA ASN A 152 7.52 -6.08 11.41
C ASN A 152 6.07 -5.75 11.04
N PRO A 153 5.34 -6.65 10.33
CA PRO A 153 3.94 -6.47 10.02
C PRO A 153 3.03 -6.71 11.24
N GLU A 154 2.38 -5.66 11.73
CA GLU A 154 1.28 -5.71 12.70
C GLU A 154 -0.09 -5.68 12.00
N PHE A 155 -0.99 -6.57 12.43
CA PHE A 155 -2.37 -6.61 11.95
C PHE A 155 -3.29 -5.84 12.90
N LYS A 156 -3.67 -4.63 12.54
CA LYS A 156 -4.66 -3.83 13.30
C LYS A 156 -6.05 -4.01 12.70
N LYS A 157 -7.04 -4.05 13.60
CA LYS A 157 -8.47 -4.19 13.27
C LYS A 157 -9.15 -2.84 13.50
N GLY A 158 -10.02 -2.46 12.56
CA GLY A 158 -10.81 -1.24 12.67
C GLY A 158 -10.09 -0.06 12.03
N LEU A 159 -10.65 0.44 10.94
CA LEU A 159 -10.22 1.68 10.31
C LEU A 159 -11.34 2.71 10.45
N ASP A 160 -11.05 3.84 11.07
CA ASP A 160 -11.94 4.99 11.14
C ASP A 160 -11.24 6.25 10.64
N TYR A 161 -12.03 7.15 10.07
CA TYR A 161 -11.51 8.42 9.59
C TYR A 161 -12.56 9.53 9.69
N HIS A 162 -12.06 10.76 9.77
CA HIS A 162 -12.85 11.97 9.87
C HIS A 162 -12.66 12.81 8.60
N GLN A 163 -13.75 13.28 8.00
CA GLN A 163 -13.75 14.12 6.81
C GLN A 163 -14.45 15.44 7.10
N VAL A 164 -13.81 16.54 6.72
CA VAL A 164 -14.42 17.86 6.63
C VAL A 164 -14.72 18.14 5.16
N LYS A 165 -15.95 18.55 4.87
CA LYS A 165 -16.44 18.84 3.52
C LYS A 165 -16.86 20.30 3.44
N VAL A 166 -16.42 20.97 2.39
CA VAL A 166 -16.86 22.32 2.05
C VAL A 166 -17.29 22.31 0.59
N GLY A 167 -18.49 22.80 0.30
CA GLY A 167 -19.07 22.72 -1.04
C GLY A 167 -20.12 23.78 -1.31
N LEU A 168 -20.67 23.73 -2.52
CA LEU A 168 -21.81 24.53 -2.94
C LEU A 168 -22.97 23.60 -3.29
N ARG A 169 -24.18 23.96 -2.86
CA ARG A 169 -25.44 23.31 -3.23
C ARG A 169 -26.20 24.24 -4.16
N TYR A 170 -26.70 23.68 -5.27
CA TYR A 170 -27.47 24.41 -6.26
C TYR A 170 -28.85 23.77 -6.43
N ASP A 171 -29.91 24.54 -6.19
CA ASP A 171 -31.28 24.08 -6.43
C ASP A 171 -31.67 24.32 -7.89
N LEU A 172 -32.06 23.23 -8.57
CA LEU A 172 -32.34 23.20 -10.01
C LEU A 172 -33.79 23.57 -10.37
N TRP A 173 -34.71 23.71 -9.40
CA TRP A 173 -36.11 24.11 -9.64
C TRP A 173 -36.74 24.81 -8.43
#